data_AF-A0A382RF86-F1
#
_entry.id   AF-A0A382RF86-F1
#
_cell.length_a   1.000
_cell.length_b   1.000
_cell.length_c   1.000
_cell.angle_alpha   90.00
_cell.angle_beta   90.00
_cell.angle_gamma   90.00
#
_symmetry.space_group_name_H-M   'P 1'
#
loop_
_entity.id
_entity.type
_entity.pdbx_description
1 polymer ?
#
loop_
_entity_poly.entity_id
_entity_poly.type
_entity_poly.pdbx_seq_one_letter_code
_entity_poly.pdbx_strand_id
1 'polypeptide(L)'
;MDYLEKELAILDIHNRPVGIMVGTQEINWSNIPPADHPPSQLIANGSWNSAIKTYNNDWKEIIEDPDVAEIGNQIMVFDFDDTKNLRIPFDNALAIYNYLRDQDINPSFIFSGNKGFHIWVHPEDIQKIIPADVMTKVHTLQSWGRLLAGLVKEIVSDVLGSAHPIADLSPNYMQGMVRCPYSIHETSAHIVWPLDQEDIINLELNLEEGSLATDVAGLLHD
;
A
#
# COMPACT_ATOMS: atom_id res chain seq x y z
N MET A 1 4.62 -6.88 -32.75
CA MET A 1 4.58 -7.66 -31.51
C MET A 1 5.99 -7.69 -30.99
N ASP A 2 6.20 -6.92 -29.93
CA ASP A 2 7.50 -6.65 -29.31
C ASP A 2 8.13 -7.95 -28.76
N TYR A 3 9.46 -8.00 -28.62
CA TYR A 3 10.15 -9.14 -28.04
C TYR A 3 9.66 -9.41 -26.60
N LEU A 4 9.47 -8.34 -25.83
CA LEU A 4 8.90 -8.39 -24.49
C LEU A 4 7.47 -8.95 -24.48
N GLU A 5 6.60 -8.54 -25.41
CA GLU A 5 5.24 -9.10 -25.55
C GLU A 5 5.27 -10.61 -25.76
N LYS A 6 6.23 -11.13 -26.53
CA LYS A 6 6.35 -12.57 -26.77
C LYS A 6 6.85 -13.33 -25.56
N GLU A 7 7.84 -12.81 -24.83
CA GLU A 7 8.31 -13.44 -23.59
C GLU A 7 7.23 -13.45 -22.51
N LEU A 8 6.50 -12.34 -22.36
CA LEU A 8 5.38 -12.25 -21.41
C LEU A 8 4.21 -13.17 -21.80
N ALA A 9 3.93 -13.33 -23.09
CA ALA A 9 2.94 -14.29 -23.58
C ALA A 9 3.36 -15.75 -23.33
N ILE A 10 4.66 -16.10 -23.45
CA ILE A 10 5.19 -17.43 -23.10
C ILE A 10 5.01 -17.73 -21.61
N LEU A 11 5.11 -16.69 -20.76
CA LEU A 11 4.88 -16.80 -19.31
C LEU A 11 3.39 -16.80 -18.93
N ASP A 12 2.49 -16.85 -19.90
CA ASP A 12 1.03 -16.89 -19.72
C ASP A 12 0.50 -15.71 -18.88
N ILE A 13 1.09 -14.52 -19.08
CA ILE A 13 0.81 -13.35 -18.23
C ILE A 13 -0.68 -12.95 -18.21
N HIS A 14 -1.41 -13.23 -19.29
CA HIS A 14 -2.84 -12.94 -19.39
C HIS A 14 -3.70 -13.87 -18.52
N ASN A 15 -3.17 -15.02 -18.10
CA ASN A 15 -3.86 -16.00 -17.25
C ASN A 15 -3.23 -16.15 -15.85
N ARG A 16 -2.05 -15.57 -15.60
CA ARG A 16 -1.50 -15.47 -14.25
C ARG A 16 -2.29 -14.44 -13.45
N PRO A 17 -2.56 -14.66 -12.16
CA PRO A 17 -2.97 -13.59 -11.27
C PRO A 17 -1.79 -12.60 -11.17
N VAL A 18 -1.76 -11.62 -12.08
CA VAL A 18 -0.85 -10.49 -12.04
C VAL A 18 -1.33 -9.55 -10.92
N GLY A 19 -0.43 -9.23 -10.00
CA GLY A 19 -0.71 -8.44 -8.81
C GLY A 19 -1.13 -9.30 -7.63
N ILE A 20 -0.23 -9.49 -6.67
CA ILE A 20 -0.57 -10.01 -5.34
C ILE A 20 -0.79 -8.78 -4.46
N MET A 21 -1.96 -8.68 -3.86
CA MET A 21 -2.24 -7.64 -2.86
C MET A 21 -2.03 -8.23 -1.47
N VAL A 22 -1.51 -7.42 -0.55
CA VAL A 22 -1.50 -7.73 0.88
C VAL A 22 -2.47 -6.79 1.58
N GLY A 23 -3.25 -7.35 2.50
CA GLY A 23 -4.00 -6.54 3.46
C GLY A 23 -3.01 -5.89 4.42
N THR A 24 -3.10 -4.57 4.60
CA THR A 24 -2.33 -3.84 5.60
C THR A 24 -2.83 -4.09 7.01
N GLN A 25 -4.08 -4.58 7.12
CA GLN A 25 -4.65 -5.10 8.35
C GLN A 25 -5.01 -6.58 8.16
N GLU A 26 -4.52 -7.43 9.06
CA GLU A 26 -4.86 -8.85 9.05
C GLU A 26 -6.29 -9.08 9.53
N ILE A 27 -7.09 -9.73 8.69
CA ILE A 27 -8.45 -10.17 9.03
C ILE A 27 -8.38 -11.66 9.30
N ASN A 28 -8.72 -12.09 10.52
CA ASN A 28 -8.84 -13.50 10.81
C ASN A 28 -10.17 -14.05 10.25
N TRP A 29 -10.16 -14.43 8.98
CA TRP A 29 -11.32 -14.96 8.27
C TRP A 29 -11.92 -16.22 8.90
N SER A 30 -11.17 -16.93 9.75
CA SER A 30 -11.68 -18.13 10.44
C SER A 30 -12.72 -17.82 11.53
N ASN A 31 -12.71 -16.58 12.04
CA ASN A 31 -13.66 -16.11 13.05
C ASN A 31 -14.91 -15.47 12.45
N ILE A 32 -14.89 -15.16 11.15
CA ILE A 32 -16.05 -14.63 10.44
C ILE A 32 -16.87 -15.82 9.92
N PRO A 33 -18.18 -15.90 10.21
CA PRO A 33 -19.02 -16.97 9.66
C PRO A 33 -18.92 -17.01 8.13
N PRO A 34 -18.86 -18.20 7.50
CA PRO A 34 -18.77 -18.30 6.03
C PRO A 34 -19.90 -17.59 5.27
N ALA A 35 -21.05 -17.36 5.91
CA ALA A 35 -22.16 -16.62 5.33
C ALA A 35 -21.87 -15.11 5.17
N ASP A 36 -20.92 -14.60 5.96
CA ASP A 36 -20.52 -13.19 6.00
C ASP A 36 -19.18 -12.97 5.26
N HIS A 37 -18.66 -13.99 4.56
CA HIS A 37 -17.47 -13.85 3.71
C HIS A 37 -17.79 -13.11 2.41
N PRO A 38 -16.81 -12.44 1.78
CA PRO A 38 -17.01 -11.81 0.48
C PRO A 38 -17.45 -12.85 -0.55
N PRO A 39 -18.33 -12.46 -1.49
CA PRO A 39 -18.70 -13.34 -2.59
C PRO A 39 -17.43 -13.83 -3.29
N SER A 40 -17.29 -15.15 -3.43
CA SER A 40 -16.11 -15.79 -4.04
C SER A 40 -15.90 -15.45 -5.52
N GLN A 41 -16.88 -14.79 -6.16
CA GLN A 41 -16.83 -14.35 -7.55
C GLN A 41 -17.22 -12.88 -7.67
N LEU A 42 -16.31 -12.06 -8.22
CA LEU A 42 -16.56 -10.65 -8.51
C LEU A 42 -17.44 -10.45 -9.76
N ILE A 43 -17.36 -11.38 -10.71
CA ILE A 43 -18.17 -11.38 -11.93
C ILE A 43 -18.98 -12.67 -11.96
N ALA A 44 -20.30 -12.52 -12.03
CA ALA A 44 -21.24 -13.61 -12.20
C ALA A 44 -22.01 -13.40 -13.50
N ASN A 45 -21.99 -14.40 -14.38
CA ASN A 45 -22.71 -14.39 -15.66
C ASN A 45 -22.39 -13.16 -16.55
N GLY A 46 -21.12 -12.77 -16.64
CA GLY A 46 -20.67 -11.65 -17.50
C GLY A 46 -21.05 -10.27 -16.98
N SER A 47 -21.54 -10.16 -15.76
CA SER A 47 -21.88 -8.90 -15.09
C SER A 47 -21.30 -8.87 -13.68
N TRP A 48 -21.12 -7.66 -13.14
CA TRP A 48 -20.73 -7.48 -11.75
C TRP A 48 -21.70 -8.24 -10.83
N ASN A 49 -21.15 -9.07 -9.96
CA ASN A 49 -21.97 -9.85 -9.05
C ASN A 49 -22.73 -8.88 -8.12
N SER A 50 -24.06 -8.86 -8.23
CA SER A 50 -24.92 -7.99 -7.44
C SER A 50 -24.80 -8.25 -5.94
N ALA A 51 -24.40 -9.45 -5.54
CA ALA A 51 -24.09 -9.79 -4.16
C ALA A 51 -22.91 -8.98 -3.60
N ILE A 52 -21.99 -8.46 -4.44
CA ILE A 52 -20.93 -7.55 -3.98
C ILE A 52 -21.52 -6.23 -3.49
N LYS A 53 -22.56 -5.71 -4.17
CA LYS A 53 -23.17 -4.43 -3.78
C LYS A 53 -23.92 -4.57 -2.46
N THR A 54 -24.63 -5.67 -2.28
CA THR A 54 -25.28 -6.04 -1.01
C THR A 54 -24.25 -6.26 0.09
N TYR A 55 -23.23 -7.10 -0.18
CA TYR A 55 -22.09 -7.29 0.71
C TYR A 55 -21.45 -5.97 1.12
N ASN A 56 -21.07 -5.08 0.18
CA ASN A 56 -20.44 -3.79 0.50
C ASN A 56 -21.31 -2.84 1.33
N ASN A 57 -22.63 -2.98 1.29
CA ASN A 57 -23.54 -2.20 2.12
C ASN A 57 -23.70 -2.84 3.51
N ASP A 58 -23.91 -4.16 3.55
CA ASP A 58 -24.12 -4.92 4.77
C ASP A 58 -22.81 -5.04 5.58
N TRP A 59 -21.65 -5.20 4.95
CA TRP A 59 -20.34 -5.28 5.60
C TRP A 59 -19.92 -4.00 6.33
N LYS A 60 -20.42 -2.84 5.89
CA LYS A 60 -20.21 -1.58 6.63
C LYS A 60 -20.93 -1.56 7.97
N GLU A 61 -21.94 -2.41 8.14
CA GLU A 61 -22.80 -2.53 9.33
C GLU A 61 -22.53 -3.82 10.12
N ILE A 62 -22.12 -4.92 9.46
CA ILE A 62 -21.89 -6.25 10.08
C ILE A 62 -20.60 -6.31 10.88
N ILE A 63 -19.59 -5.52 10.51
CA ILE A 63 -18.28 -5.56 11.17
C ILE A 63 -18.16 -4.40 12.16
N GLU A 64 -18.93 -4.46 13.23
CA GLU A 64 -18.47 -3.95 14.51
C GLU A 64 -17.44 -4.94 15.07
N ASP A 65 -16.24 -4.91 14.48
CA ASP A 65 -15.03 -5.58 14.97
C ASP A 65 -15.04 -7.14 14.91
N PRO A 66 -14.60 -7.76 13.80
CA PRO A 66 -14.55 -9.22 13.70
C PRO A 66 -13.38 -9.72 14.54
N ASP A 67 -13.53 -10.68 15.46
CA ASP A 67 -12.43 -11.14 16.34
C ASP A 67 -11.08 -11.22 15.61
N VAL A 68 -10.25 -10.20 15.86
CA VAL A 68 -9.22 -9.75 14.93
C VAL A 68 -7.84 -10.27 15.32
N ALA A 69 -6.88 -10.25 14.39
CA ALA A 69 -5.46 -10.23 14.73
C ALA A 69 -5.17 -9.12 15.75
N GLU A 70 -4.25 -9.39 16.67
CA GLU A 70 -3.92 -8.46 17.75
C GLU A 70 -3.60 -7.06 17.20
N ILE A 71 -4.16 -6.04 17.85
CA ILE A 71 -3.84 -4.64 17.59
C ILE A 71 -2.32 -4.47 17.69
N GLY A 72 -1.71 -3.90 16.65
CA GLY A 72 -0.25 -3.74 16.57
C GLY A 72 0.45 -4.75 15.67
N ASN A 73 -0.26 -5.61 14.94
CA ASN A 73 0.29 -6.48 13.88
C ASN A 73 0.03 -5.94 12.45
N GLN A 74 -0.46 -4.70 12.34
CA GLN A 74 -0.80 -4.07 11.06
C GLN A 74 0.39 -3.28 10.51
N ILE A 75 0.44 -3.09 9.19
CA ILE A 75 1.43 -2.23 8.53
C ILE A 75 0.82 -0.84 8.35
N MET A 76 1.56 0.20 8.70
CA MET A 76 1.18 1.59 8.40
C MET A 76 1.88 2.02 7.10
N VAL A 77 1.14 2.60 6.17
CA VAL A 77 1.64 2.90 4.82
C VAL A 77 1.46 4.37 4.50
N PHE A 78 2.55 5.02 4.09
CA PHE A 78 2.49 6.31 3.39
C PHE A 78 2.50 6.03 1.89
N ASP A 79 1.46 6.45 1.19
CA ASP A 79 1.28 6.20 -0.25
C ASP A 79 1.26 7.53 -1.01
N PHE A 80 2.24 7.70 -1.90
CA PHE A 80 2.43 8.90 -2.70
C PHE A 80 2.37 8.57 -4.18
N ASP A 81 1.41 9.18 -4.88
CA ASP A 81 1.20 8.98 -6.31
C ASP A 81 1.27 10.30 -7.09
N ASP A 82 1.90 10.26 -8.27
CA ASP A 82 1.78 11.28 -9.30
C ASP A 82 1.81 10.65 -10.70
N THR A 83 0.76 10.90 -11.48
CA THR A 83 0.61 10.30 -12.83
C THR A 83 1.52 10.89 -13.91
N LYS A 84 2.20 12.00 -13.64
CA LYS A 84 2.94 12.80 -14.63
C LYS A 84 4.41 12.97 -14.27
N ASN A 85 4.75 12.89 -12.99
CA ASN A 85 6.09 13.18 -12.53
C ASN A 85 6.43 12.35 -11.29
N LEU A 86 7.13 11.23 -11.47
CA LEU A 86 7.54 10.35 -10.36
C LEU A 86 8.62 10.95 -9.45
N ARG A 87 9.26 12.06 -9.84
CA ARG A 87 10.15 12.78 -8.94
C ARG A 87 9.42 13.30 -7.71
N ILE A 88 8.18 13.78 -7.87
CA ILE A 88 7.35 14.32 -6.77
C ILE A 88 7.08 13.26 -5.68
N PRO A 89 6.48 12.09 -6.00
CA PRO A 89 6.24 11.07 -4.99
C PRO A 89 7.53 10.46 -4.45
N PHE A 90 8.62 10.39 -5.25
CA PHE A 90 9.93 9.98 -4.75
C PHE A 90 10.46 10.93 -3.66
N ASP A 91 10.49 12.24 -3.93
CA ASP A 91 11.00 13.23 -2.98
C ASP A 91 10.15 13.27 -1.69
N ASN A 92 8.82 13.17 -1.83
CA ASN A 92 7.91 13.07 -0.69
C ASN A 92 8.17 11.81 0.14
N ALA A 93 8.29 10.65 -0.51
CA ALA A 93 8.57 9.38 0.15
C ALA A 93 9.94 9.40 0.83
N LEU A 94 10.97 9.95 0.19
CA LEU A 94 12.32 10.08 0.74
C LEU A 94 12.36 10.97 1.98
N ALA A 95 11.63 12.09 1.98
CA ALA A 95 11.54 12.96 3.15
C ALA A 95 10.90 12.25 4.35
N ILE A 96 9.82 11.50 4.12
CA ILE A 96 9.16 10.69 5.16
C ILE A 96 10.07 9.55 5.64
N TYR A 97 10.72 8.86 4.70
CA TYR A 97 11.66 7.78 5.00
C TYR A 97 12.77 8.26 5.94
N ASN A 98 13.40 9.39 5.61
CA ASN A 98 14.46 9.99 6.42
C ASN A 98 13.93 10.46 7.79
N TYR A 99 12.78 11.12 7.83
CA TYR A 99 12.14 11.53 9.08
C TYR A 99 11.91 10.34 10.03
N LEU A 100 11.38 9.23 9.52
CA LEU A 100 11.13 8.02 10.33
C LEU A 100 12.45 7.40 10.81
N ARG A 101 13.47 7.34 9.94
CA ARG A 101 14.80 6.83 10.29
C ARG A 101 15.46 7.65 11.40
N ASP A 102 15.29 8.98 11.39
CA ASP A 102 15.77 9.86 12.46
C ASP A 102 15.07 9.62 13.81
N GLN A 103 13.90 8.99 13.79
CA GLN A 103 13.15 8.55 14.98
C GLN A 103 13.45 7.08 15.36
N ASP A 104 14.53 6.48 14.85
CA ASP A 104 14.90 5.07 15.09
C ASP A 104 13.82 4.07 14.64
N ILE A 105 13.10 4.40 13.56
CA ILE A 105 12.15 3.51 12.87
C ILE A 105 12.83 2.97 11.62
N ASN A 106 12.58 1.71 11.28
CA ASN A 106 13.17 1.04 10.11
C ASN A 106 12.10 0.77 9.04
N PRO A 107 11.62 1.81 8.34
CA PRO A 107 10.61 1.62 7.32
C PRO A 107 11.20 0.96 6.06
N SER A 108 10.33 0.34 5.26
CA SER A 108 10.66 -0.09 3.90
C SER A 108 10.25 0.98 2.89
N PHE A 109 11.15 1.31 1.97
CA PHE A 109 10.88 2.20 0.83
C PHE A 109 10.59 1.33 -0.38
N ILE A 110 9.43 1.50 -1.02
CA ILE A 110 8.96 0.62 -2.08
C ILE A 110 8.52 1.46 -3.29
N PHE A 111 9.01 1.14 -4.49
CA PHE A 111 8.41 1.60 -5.73
C PHE A 111 7.14 0.81 -6.03
N SER A 112 6.02 1.49 -6.31
CA SER A 112 4.71 0.84 -6.50
C SER A 112 4.56 0.10 -7.83
N GLY A 113 5.59 0.15 -8.69
CA GLY A 113 5.57 -0.41 -10.04
C GLY A 113 4.84 0.47 -11.04
N ASN A 114 4.30 1.63 -10.66
CA ASN A 114 3.55 2.48 -11.59
C ASN A 114 3.67 3.97 -11.26
N LYS A 115 2.76 4.51 -10.44
CA LYS A 115 2.55 5.96 -10.30
C LYS A 115 3.18 6.56 -9.04
N GLY A 116 3.86 5.76 -8.24
CA GLY A 116 4.17 6.20 -6.90
C GLY A 116 5.16 5.36 -6.13
N PHE A 117 5.32 5.76 -4.88
CA PHE A 117 6.18 5.13 -3.91
C PHE A 117 5.45 4.98 -2.59
N HIS A 118 5.74 3.88 -1.89
CA HIS A 118 5.19 3.60 -0.57
C HIS A 118 6.32 3.60 0.47
N ILE A 119 6.03 4.14 1.65
CA ILE A 119 6.83 3.92 2.86
C ILE A 119 6.02 3.03 3.80
N TRP A 120 6.53 1.84 4.10
CA TRP A 120 5.89 0.90 5.02
C TRP A 120 6.56 0.95 6.37
N VAL A 121 5.79 1.23 7.42
CA VAL A 121 6.23 1.08 8.81
C VAL A 121 5.72 -0.25 9.33
N HIS A 122 6.68 -1.09 9.75
CA HIS A 122 6.40 -2.43 10.24
C HIS A 122 5.77 -2.41 11.63
N PRO A 123 4.98 -3.44 11.99
CA PRO A 123 4.18 -3.42 13.20
C PRO A 123 5.00 -3.21 14.49
N GLU A 124 6.21 -3.76 14.56
CA GLU A 124 7.15 -3.57 15.67
C GLU A 124 7.59 -2.12 15.88
N ASP A 125 7.58 -1.30 14.82
CA ASP A 125 8.00 0.10 14.87
C ASP A 125 6.81 1.06 15.05
N ILE A 126 5.58 0.64 14.72
CA ILE A 126 4.37 1.46 14.94
C ILE A 126 4.22 1.83 16.42
N GLN A 127 4.59 0.92 17.32
CA GLN A 127 4.54 1.16 18.77
C GLN A 127 5.48 2.28 19.24
N LYS A 128 6.50 2.64 18.44
CA LYS A 128 7.38 3.78 18.72
C LYS A 128 6.73 5.12 18.34
N ILE A 129 5.79 5.10 17.40
CA ILE A 129 5.06 6.28 16.91
C ILE A 129 3.84 6.56 17.80
N ILE A 130 3.15 5.51 18.23
CA ILE A 130 1.89 5.62 18.95
C ILE A 130 2.15 5.60 20.47
N PRO A 131 1.72 6.63 21.22
CA PRO A 131 1.84 6.61 22.67
C PRO A 131 1.14 5.39 23.30
N ALA A 132 1.77 4.77 24.29
CA ALA A 132 1.25 3.55 24.92
C ALA A 132 -0.15 3.72 25.52
N ASP A 133 -0.50 4.90 26.02
CA ASP A 133 -1.84 5.16 26.56
C ASP A 133 -2.93 5.22 25.46
N VAL A 134 -2.56 5.58 24.22
CA VAL A 134 -3.44 5.55 23.06
C VAL A 134 -3.65 4.11 22.60
N MET A 135 -2.58 3.31 22.52
CA MET A 135 -2.65 1.88 22.18
C MET A 135 -3.71 1.14 23.01
N THR A 136 -3.74 1.38 24.33
CA THR A 136 -4.67 0.72 25.26
C THR A 136 -6.13 1.16 25.14
N LYS A 137 -6.39 2.29 24.47
CA LYS A 137 -7.74 2.86 24.26
C LYS A 137 -8.34 2.50 22.91
N VAL A 138 -7.54 1.97 21.99
CA VAL A 138 -8.07 1.50 20.72
C VAL A 138 -8.70 0.14 20.94
N HIS A 139 -9.98 0.03 20.58
CA HIS A 139 -10.77 -1.15 20.89
C HIS A 139 -11.12 -1.97 19.65
N THR A 140 -11.06 -1.38 18.45
CA THR A 140 -11.47 -2.02 17.19
C THR A 140 -10.53 -1.76 16.04
N LEU A 141 -10.50 -2.66 15.03
CA LEU A 141 -9.76 -2.43 13.78
C LEU A 141 -10.14 -1.13 13.09
N GLN A 142 -11.43 -0.77 13.14
CA GLN A 142 -11.89 0.46 12.52
C GLN A 142 -11.31 1.68 13.25
N SER A 143 -11.32 1.68 14.58
CA SER A 143 -10.71 2.75 15.38
C SER A 143 -9.19 2.78 15.22
N TRP A 144 -8.55 1.63 15.06
CA TRP A 144 -7.13 1.49 14.77
C TRP A 144 -6.76 2.04 13.39
N GLY A 145 -7.47 1.65 12.34
CA GLY A 145 -7.22 2.17 10.99
C GLY A 145 -7.45 3.68 10.88
N ARG A 146 -8.43 4.23 11.60
CA ARG A 146 -8.61 5.68 11.72
C ARG A 146 -7.45 6.36 12.45
N LEU A 147 -6.91 5.73 13.50
CA LEU A 147 -5.72 6.20 14.19
C LEU A 147 -4.50 6.23 13.24
N LEU A 148 -4.22 5.13 12.55
CA LEU A 148 -3.11 5.05 11.59
C LEU A 148 -3.25 6.09 10.47
N ALA A 149 -4.44 6.19 9.85
CA ALA A 149 -4.70 7.20 8.82
C ALA A 149 -4.53 8.64 9.35
N GLY A 150 -4.94 8.90 10.60
CA GLY A 150 -4.74 10.17 11.27
C GLY A 150 -3.26 10.51 11.47
N LEU A 151 -2.48 9.55 11.94
CA LEU A 151 -1.04 9.70 12.15
C LEU A 151 -0.27 9.91 10.84
N VAL A 152 -0.59 9.14 9.79
CA VAL A 152 -0.03 9.35 8.45
C VAL A 152 -0.28 10.77 7.99
N LYS A 153 -1.53 11.26 8.14
CA LYS A 153 -1.88 12.63 7.76
C LYS A 153 -1.13 13.69 8.58
N GLU A 154 -0.99 13.49 9.89
CA GLU A 154 -0.26 14.40 10.79
C GLU A 154 1.22 14.46 10.42
N ILE A 155 1.88 13.31 10.33
CA ILE A 155 3.30 13.21 9.96
C ILE A 155 3.55 13.82 8.58
N VAL A 156 2.70 13.53 7.59
CA VAL A 156 2.81 14.12 6.25
C VAL A 156 2.69 15.64 6.30
N SER A 157 1.74 16.16 7.08
CA SER A 157 1.57 17.60 7.26
C SER A 157 2.77 18.25 7.95
N ASP A 158 3.38 17.58 8.93
CA ASP A 158 4.51 18.12 9.68
C ASP A 158 5.81 18.09 8.87
N VAL A 159 6.03 17.02 8.10
CA VAL A 159 7.26 16.82 7.32
C VAL A 159 7.23 17.57 5.99
N LEU A 160 6.10 17.50 5.26
CA LEU A 160 5.98 18.09 3.92
C LEU A 160 5.27 19.45 3.92
N GLY A 161 4.59 19.82 5.00
CA GLY A 161 3.81 21.04 5.10
C GLY A 161 2.37 20.89 4.57
N SER A 162 1.50 21.79 5.00
CA SER A 162 0.03 21.73 4.78
C SER A 162 -0.45 21.96 3.34
N ALA A 163 0.45 22.23 2.39
CA ALA A 163 0.11 22.59 1.01
C ALA A 163 0.40 21.48 -0.02
N HIS A 164 1.03 20.37 0.38
CA HIS A 164 1.36 19.26 -0.51
C HIS A 164 0.16 18.30 -0.72
N PRO A 165 0.11 17.56 -1.84
CA PRO A 165 -0.91 16.53 -2.03
C PRO A 165 -0.87 15.55 -0.86
N ILE A 166 -2.02 15.38 -0.22
CA ILE A 166 -2.19 14.49 0.93
C ILE A 166 -1.96 13.06 0.43
N ALA A 167 -1.08 12.31 1.12
CA ALA A 167 -0.87 10.89 0.87
C ALA A 167 -2.19 10.12 0.80
N ASP A 168 -2.29 9.07 -0.02
CA ASP A 168 -3.47 8.21 0.02
C ASP A 168 -3.54 7.51 1.38
N LEU A 169 -4.66 7.73 2.08
CA LEU A 169 -4.92 7.16 3.39
C LEU A 169 -5.63 5.80 3.28
N SER A 170 -6.13 5.44 2.09
CA SER A 170 -6.86 4.20 1.84
C SER A 170 -6.14 2.95 2.36
N PRO A 171 -4.79 2.82 2.23
CA PRO A 171 -4.06 1.68 2.77
C PRO A 171 -4.14 1.54 4.28
N ASN A 172 -4.42 2.60 5.04
CA ASN A 172 -4.36 2.54 6.51
C ASN A 172 -5.69 2.16 7.15
N TYR A 173 -6.80 2.27 6.41
CA TYR A 173 -8.11 1.90 6.92
C TYR A 173 -8.30 0.38 6.97
N MET A 174 -9.41 -0.04 7.60
CA MET A 174 -9.82 -1.44 7.63
C MET A 174 -9.93 -2.00 6.21
N GLN A 175 -9.33 -3.17 5.97
CA GLN A 175 -9.17 -3.78 4.64
C GLN A 175 -8.36 -2.94 3.65
N GLY A 176 -7.54 -2.01 4.13
CA GLY A 176 -6.54 -1.36 3.31
C GLY A 176 -5.69 -2.40 2.60
N MET A 177 -5.43 -2.18 1.32
CA MET A 177 -4.66 -3.11 0.50
C MET A 177 -3.56 -2.35 -0.20
N VAL A 178 -2.42 -2.99 -0.30
CA VAL A 178 -1.27 -2.51 -1.06
C VAL A 178 -0.72 -3.66 -1.87
N ARG A 179 -0.10 -3.35 -3.02
CA ARG A 179 0.56 -4.40 -3.80
C ARG A 179 1.74 -4.94 -3.01
N CYS A 180 1.87 -6.26 -3.02
CA CYS A 180 2.96 -6.96 -2.39
C CYS A 180 4.29 -6.61 -3.09
N PRO A 181 5.36 -6.36 -2.34
CA PRO A 181 6.72 -6.45 -2.83
C PRO A 181 6.95 -7.63 -3.78
N TYR A 182 7.67 -7.37 -4.87
CA TYR A 182 8.00 -8.30 -5.95
C TYR A 182 6.80 -8.82 -6.76
N SER A 183 5.60 -8.29 -6.53
CA SER A 183 4.48 -8.53 -7.45
C SER A 183 4.61 -7.70 -8.73
N ILE A 184 3.92 -8.12 -9.79
CA ILE A 184 3.87 -7.38 -11.05
C ILE A 184 2.65 -6.46 -11.01
N HIS A 185 2.85 -5.17 -11.25
CA HIS A 185 1.76 -4.21 -11.38
C HIS A 185 0.99 -4.48 -12.68
N GLU A 186 -0.33 -4.66 -12.59
CA GLU A 186 -1.19 -5.16 -13.66
C GLU A 186 -1.30 -4.23 -14.89
N THR A 187 -1.19 -2.90 -14.69
CA THR A 187 -1.27 -1.92 -15.78
C THR A 187 0.06 -1.65 -16.48
N SER A 188 1.14 -1.48 -15.71
CA SER A 188 2.45 -1.09 -16.24
C SER A 188 3.36 -2.28 -16.54
N ALA A 189 3.02 -3.47 -16.03
CA ALA A 189 3.85 -4.68 -16.06
C ALA A 189 5.22 -4.55 -15.37
N HIS A 190 5.47 -3.48 -14.61
CA HIS A 190 6.68 -3.35 -13.82
C HIS A 190 6.55 -4.04 -12.46
N ILE A 191 7.69 -4.38 -11.88
CA ILE A 191 7.79 -5.04 -10.58
C ILE A 191 7.59 -3.98 -9.49
N VAL A 192 6.80 -4.32 -8.48
CA VAL A 192 6.75 -3.58 -7.22
C VAL A 192 8.05 -3.86 -6.48
N TRP A 193 8.91 -2.86 -6.35
CA TRP A 193 10.31 -3.07 -5.96
C TRP A 193 10.61 -2.44 -4.60
N PRO A 194 10.91 -3.23 -3.55
CA PRO A 194 11.54 -2.71 -2.34
C PRO A 194 12.93 -2.17 -2.68
N LEU A 195 13.16 -0.91 -2.36
CA LEU A 195 14.41 -0.23 -2.60
C LEU A 195 15.38 -0.52 -1.45
N ASP A 196 16.61 -0.86 -1.79
CA ASP A 196 17.72 -0.78 -0.85
C ASP A 196 18.39 0.60 -0.88
N GLN A 197 19.49 0.76 -0.12
CA GLN A 197 20.17 2.05 -0.05
C GLN A 197 20.85 2.45 -1.36
N GLU A 198 21.32 1.48 -2.15
CA GLU A 198 21.94 1.72 -3.45
C GLU A 198 20.88 2.17 -4.45
N ASP A 199 19.72 1.51 -4.46
CA ASP A 199 18.55 1.91 -5.26
C ASP A 199 18.11 3.34 -4.94
N ILE A 200 17.98 3.68 -3.65
CA ILE A 200 17.56 5.03 -3.22
C ILE A 200 18.56 6.09 -3.68
N ILE A 201 19.86 5.85 -3.50
CA ILE A 201 20.91 6.80 -3.92
C ILE A 201 20.90 6.95 -5.44
N ASN A 202 20.74 5.85 -6.17
CA ASN A 202 20.71 5.89 -7.63
C ASN A 202 19.51 6.71 -8.14
N LEU A 203 18.32 6.49 -7.58
CA LEU A 203 17.14 7.28 -7.93
C LEU A 203 17.28 8.74 -7.50
N GLU A 204 17.85 9.03 -6.33
CA GLU A 204 18.07 10.40 -5.88
C GLU A 204 18.94 11.20 -6.87
N LEU A 205 20.01 10.57 -7.35
CA LEU A 205 20.98 11.18 -8.28
C LEU A 205 20.49 11.27 -9.72
N ASN A 206 19.71 10.29 -10.18
CA ASN A 206 19.42 10.12 -11.61
C ASN A 206 17.93 10.25 -11.99
N LEU A 207 16.99 10.23 -11.04
CA LEU A 207 15.58 10.43 -11.34
C LEU A 207 15.30 11.91 -11.64
N GLU A 208 14.86 12.20 -12.86
CA GLU A 208 14.63 13.55 -13.34
C GLU A 208 13.17 14.01 -13.17
N GLU A 209 12.95 15.32 -13.23
CA GLU A 209 11.60 15.87 -13.24
C GLU A 209 10.83 15.42 -14.49
N GLY A 210 9.63 14.88 -14.30
CA GLY A 210 8.79 14.34 -15.38
C GLY A 210 9.05 12.87 -15.71
N SER A 211 9.94 12.19 -14.97
CA SER A 211 10.14 10.75 -15.12
C SER A 211 8.85 9.96 -14.88
N LEU A 212 8.71 8.87 -15.64
CA LEU A 212 7.60 7.92 -15.60
C LEU A 212 8.08 6.56 -15.07
N ALA A 213 7.14 5.63 -14.91
CA ALA A 213 7.40 4.30 -14.35
C ALA A 213 8.52 3.54 -15.08
N THR A 214 8.59 3.71 -16.41
CA THR A 214 9.61 3.09 -17.27
C THR A 214 11.01 3.60 -16.97
N ASP A 215 11.14 4.87 -16.61
CA ASP A 215 12.43 5.49 -16.31
C ASP A 215 12.95 4.98 -14.96
N VAL A 216 12.07 4.93 -13.95
CA VAL A 216 12.38 4.32 -12.64
C VAL A 216 12.77 2.86 -12.80
N ALA A 217 12.01 2.09 -13.58
CA ALA A 217 12.31 0.68 -13.82
C ALA A 217 13.67 0.48 -14.51
N GLY A 218 14.04 1.33 -15.47
CA GLY A 218 15.37 1.32 -16.09
C GLY A 218 16.48 1.58 -15.07
N LEU A 219 16.30 2.58 -14.21
CA LEU A 219 17.27 2.89 -13.16
C LEU A 219 17.43 1.76 -12.11
N LEU A 220 16.39 0.96 -11.87
CA LEU A 220 16.42 -0.11 -10.87
C LEU A 220 16.87 -1.48 -11.39
N HIS A 221 16.86 -1.70 -12.71
CA HIS A 221 17.01 -3.04 -13.29
C HIS A 221 18.09 -3.16 -14.39
N ASP A 222 18.71 -2.05 -14.80
CA ASP A 222 19.84 -2.04 -15.75
C ASP A 222 21.21 -2.20 -15.06
#